data_AF-A0A0F5PHN1-F1
#
_entry.id   AF-A0A0F5PHN1-F1
#
_cell.length_a   1.000
_cell.length_b   1.000
_cell.length_c   1.000
_cell.angle_alpha   90.00
_cell.angle_beta   90.00
_cell.angle_gamma   90.00
#
_symmetry.space_group_name_H-M   'P 1'
#
loop_
_entity.id
_entity.type
_entity.pdbx_description
1 polymer ?
#
loop_
_entity_poly.entity_id
_entity_poly.type
_entity_poly.pdbx_seq_one_letter_code
_entity_poly.pdbx_strand_id
1 'polypeptide(L)'
;MSSRFVVEMDGRTVGLALRVAGGYRFFASDNGFRLFEHRTFPRARALLHAIRRGRGPSAPAPAPASASTSETADTASYDWKD
;
A
#
# COMPACT_ATOMS: atom_id res chain seq x y z
N MET A 1 -1.73 -13.64 21.76
CA MET A 1 -0.97 -12.64 20.96
C MET A 1 -1.23 -12.90 19.48
N SER A 2 -1.75 -11.93 18.74
CA SER A 2 -1.93 -12.03 17.29
C SER A 2 -0.69 -11.51 16.57
N SER A 3 0.07 -12.42 15.95
CA SER A 3 1.21 -12.04 15.11
C SER A 3 0.70 -11.43 13.80
N ARG A 4 1.13 -10.19 13.51
CA ARG A 4 0.81 -9.47 12.28
C ARG A 4 2.12 -9.15 11.57
N PHE A 5 2.13 -9.30 10.25
CA PHE A 5 3.31 -9.09 9.42
C PHE A 5 2.94 -8.19 8.25
N VAL A 6 3.77 -7.19 7.97
CA VAL A 6 3.68 -6.44 6.72
C VAL A 6 4.23 -7.32 5.60
N VAL A 7 3.57 -7.30 4.45
CA VAL A 7 4.05 -7.97 3.25
C VAL A 7 4.44 -6.91 2.24
N GLU A 8 5.70 -6.97 1.83
CA GLU A 8 6.27 -6.06 0.85
C GLU A 8 6.67 -6.82 -0.43
N MET A 9 6.56 -6.14 -1.57
CA MET A 9 7.02 -6.60 -2.88
C MET A 9 7.58 -5.42 -3.64
N ASP A 10 8.73 -5.60 -4.29
CA ASP A 10 9.39 -4.56 -5.09
C ASP A 10 9.54 -3.20 -4.33
N GLY A 11 9.84 -3.27 -3.02
CA GLY A 11 10.00 -2.10 -2.15
C GLY A 11 8.70 -1.40 -1.76
N ARG A 12 7.53 -2.02 -2.00
CA ARG A 12 6.21 -1.47 -1.67
C ARG A 12 5.42 -2.40 -0.77
N THR A 13 4.71 -1.83 0.20
CA THR A 13 3.72 -2.56 0.99
C THR A 13 2.55 -2.98 0.12
N VAL A 14 2.35 -4.29 -0.01
CA VAL A 14 1.24 -4.86 -0.79
C VAL A 14 0.08 -5.34 0.09
N GLY A 15 0.32 -5.53 1.38
CA GLY A 15 -0.72 -5.91 2.33
C GLY A 15 -0.21 -6.35 3.70
N LEU A 16 -1.12 -6.90 4.49
CA LEU A 16 -0.88 -7.45 5.82
C LEU A 16 -1.17 -8.95 5.85
N ALA A 17 -0.36 -9.71 6.58
CA ALA A 17 -0.60 -11.11 6.89
C ALA A 17 -0.83 -11.29 8.40
N LEU A 18 -1.97 -11.87 8.77
CA LEU A 18 -2.30 -12.19 10.15
C LEU A 18 -2.16 -13.70 10.38
N ARG A 19 -1.46 -14.11 11.45
CA ARG A 19 -1.51 -15.52 11.89
C ARG A 19 -2.89 -15.80 12.47
N VAL A 20 -3.59 -16.76 11.88
CA VAL A 20 -4.93 -17.22 12.27
C VAL A 20 -4.93 -18.73 12.48
N ALA A 21 -6.02 -19.28 13.03
CA ALA A 21 -6.24 -20.72 13.02
C ALA A 21 -6.19 -21.23 11.56
N GLY A 22 -5.36 -22.24 11.30
CA GLY A 22 -5.15 -22.78 9.95
C GLY A 22 -4.11 -22.08 9.09
N GLY A 23 -3.46 -21.00 9.56
CA GLY A 23 -2.28 -20.43 8.86
C GLY A 23 -2.22 -18.91 8.87
N TYR A 24 -2.14 -18.31 7.68
CA TYR A 24 -1.90 -16.88 7.46
C TYR A 24 -2.98 -16.30 6.56
N ARG A 25 -3.77 -15.37 7.09
CA ARG A 25 -4.79 -14.65 6.32
C ARG A 25 -4.20 -13.35 5.78
N PHE A 26 -4.39 -13.10 4.49
CA PHE A 26 -3.90 -11.90 3.82
C PHE A 26 -4.99 -10.83 3.67
N PHE A 27 -4.58 -9.57 3.77
CA PHE A 27 -5.39 -8.38 3.55
C PHE A 27 -4.61 -7.47 2.60
N ALA A 28 -5.13 -7.22 1.41
CA ALA A 28 -4.47 -6.46 0.37
C ALA A 28 -4.56 -4.95 0.67
N SER A 29 -3.43 -4.26 0.50
CA SER A 29 -3.39 -2.79 0.49
C SER A 29 -3.41 -2.24 -0.93
N ASP A 30 -3.02 -3.05 -1.92
CA ASP A 30 -2.90 -2.66 -3.33
C ASP A 30 -3.90 -3.47 -4.19
N ASN A 31 -4.53 -2.78 -5.15
CA ASN A 31 -5.59 -3.35 -5.99
C ASN A 31 -5.11 -4.57 -6.81
N GLY A 32 -3.83 -4.59 -7.22
CA GLY A 32 -3.20 -5.70 -7.94
C GLY A 32 -3.12 -7.01 -7.16
N PHE A 33 -3.39 -6.99 -5.84
CA PHE A 33 -3.37 -8.16 -4.96
C PHE A 33 -4.73 -8.51 -4.36
N ARG A 34 -5.83 -7.86 -4.78
CA ARG A 34 -7.19 -8.16 -4.28
C ARG A 34 -7.65 -9.60 -4.56
N LEU A 35 -7.06 -10.27 -5.55
CA LEU A 35 -7.27 -11.71 -5.77
C LEU A 35 -6.92 -12.57 -4.53
N PHE A 36 -6.08 -12.04 -3.64
CA PHE A 36 -5.66 -12.70 -2.41
C PHE A 36 -6.38 -12.19 -1.17
N GLU A 37 -7.30 -11.23 -1.30
CA GLU A 37 -8.03 -10.65 -0.18
C GLU A 37 -8.71 -11.73 0.66
N HIS A 38 -8.51 -11.68 1.97
CA HIS A 38 -9.03 -12.62 2.97
C HIS A 38 -8.66 -14.09 2.78
N ARG A 39 -7.86 -14.46 1.77
CA ARG A 39 -7.43 -15.84 1.55
C ARG A 39 -6.49 -16.27 2.68
N THR A 40 -6.70 -17.49 3.14
CA THR A 40 -5.88 -18.11 4.18
C THR A 40 -4.92 -19.11 3.54
N PHE A 41 -3.65 -18.96 3.84
CA PHE A 41 -2.57 -19.81 3.35
C PHE A 41 -2.03 -20.64 4.50
N PRO A 42 -1.84 -21.95 4.34
CA PRO A 42 -1.40 -22.83 5.43
C PRO A 42 0.00 -22.49 5.94
N ARG A 43 0.84 -21.86 5.09
CA ARG A 43 2.21 -21.48 5.40
C ARG A 43 2.49 -20.08 4.87
N ALA A 44 3.27 -19.28 5.61
CA ALA A 44 3.70 -17.95 5.15
C ALA A 44 4.40 -18.01 3.79
N ARG A 45 5.24 -19.04 3.56
CA ARG A 45 5.91 -19.24 2.28
C ARG A 45 4.93 -19.46 1.11
N ALA A 46 3.79 -20.11 1.36
CA ALA A 46 2.76 -20.32 0.34
C ALA A 46 2.08 -19.00 -0.04
N LEU A 47 1.79 -18.14 0.94
CA LEU A 47 1.30 -16.77 0.73
C LEU A 47 2.27 -15.98 -0.15
N LEU A 48 3.56 -15.93 0.22
CA LEU A 48 4.57 -15.18 -0.53
C LEU A 48 4.73 -15.70 -1.96
N HIS A 49 4.72 -17.02 -2.17
CA HIS A 49 4.76 -17.60 -3.51
C HIS A 49 3.51 -17.31 -4.35
N ALA A 50 2.34 -17.16 -3.73
CA ALA A 50 1.11 -16.80 -4.42
C ALA A 50 1.14 -15.33 -4.84
N ILE A 51 1.48 -14.42 -3.91
CA ILE A 51 1.62 -12.98 -4.17
C ILE A 51 2.63 -12.74 -5.31
N ARG A 52 3.79 -13.42 -5.30
CA ARG A 52 4.81 -13.29 -6.36
C ARG A 52 4.32 -13.71 -7.74
N ARG A 53 3.34 -14.62 -7.82
CA ARG A 53 2.87 -15.21 -9.09
C ARG A 53 1.58 -14.61 -9.61
N GLY A 54 0.67 -14.22 -8.72
CA GLY A 54 -0.66 -13.75 -9.11
C GLY A 54 -0.85 -12.25 -8.97
N ARG A 55 0.21 -11.46 -9.19
CA ARG A 55 0.06 -10.02 -9.43
C ARG A 55 -0.89 -9.84 -10.61
N GLY A 56 -2.10 -9.33 -10.36
CA GLY A 56 -3.02 -8.92 -11.41
C GLY A 56 -2.48 -7.67 -12.12
N PRO A 57 -3.11 -7.20 -13.21
CA PRO A 57 -2.81 -5.88 -13.75
C PRO A 57 -2.99 -4.86 -12.61
N SER A 58 -1.86 -4.38 -12.09
CA SER A 58 -1.85 -3.31 -11.11
C SER A 58 -2.51 -2.14 -11.83
N ALA A 59 -3.67 -1.70 -11.33
CA ALA A 59 -4.28 -0.46 -11.79
C ALA A 59 -3.16 0.59 -11.82
N PRO A 60 -3.05 1.41 -12.89
CA PRO A 60 -1.99 2.41 -12.96
C PRO A 60 -1.96 3.17 -11.64
N ALA A 61 -0.75 3.32 -11.08
CA ALA A 61 -0.56 4.08 -9.85
C ALA A 61 -1.41 5.36 -9.96
N PRO A 62 -2.14 5.76 -8.90
CA PRO A 62 -2.88 7.01 -8.94
C PRO A 62 -1.87 8.05 -9.44
N ALA A 63 -2.18 8.68 -10.58
CA ALA A 63 -1.34 9.72 -11.15
C ALA A 63 -0.93 10.64 -10.00
N PRO A 64 0.36 11.04 -9.90
CA PRO A 64 0.80 11.89 -8.79
C PRO A 64 -0.22 13.02 -8.70
N ALA A 65 -0.94 13.07 -7.58
CA ALA A 65 -2.01 14.03 -7.36
C ALA A 65 -1.44 15.37 -7.79
N SER A 66 -2.14 16.00 -8.75
CA SER A 66 -1.73 17.20 -9.46
C SER A 66 -0.77 18.01 -8.61
N ALA A 67 0.47 18.18 -9.08
CA ALA A 67 1.34 19.20 -8.54
C ALA A 67 0.49 20.47 -8.45
N SER A 68 0.13 20.86 -7.22
CA SER A 68 -0.45 22.16 -6.95
C SER A 68 0.65 23.14 -7.29
N THR A 69 0.70 23.54 -8.55
CA THR A 69 1.27 24.81 -8.97
C THR A 69 0.39 25.89 -8.37
N SER A 70 0.60 26.16 -7.08
CA SER A 70 0.37 27.48 -6.52
C SER A 70 1.67 28.24 -6.69
N GLU A 71 1.92 28.64 -7.93
CA GLU A 71 2.90 29.66 -8.29
C GLU A 71 2.22 31.03 -8.17
N THR A 72 2.86 31.89 -7.37
CA THR A 72 2.76 33.37 -7.36
C THR A 72 1.40 34.02 -7.10
N ALA A 73 1.28 34.55 -5.87
CA ALA A 73 0.88 35.95 -5.70
C ALA A 73 1.86 36.60 -4.71
N ASP A 74 2.97 37.07 -5.27
CA ASP A 74 3.71 38.22 -4.73
C ASP A 74 2.79 39.43 -4.79
N THR A 75 2.56 40.11 -3.66
CA THR A 75 2.34 41.57 -3.50
C THR A 75 1.72 41.82 -2.14
N ALA A 76 2.55 42.31 -1.20
CA ALA A 76 2.29 43.49 -0.37
C ALA A 76 3.14 43.43 0.91
N SER A 77 4.32 44.02 0.81
CA SER A 77 4.95 44.89 1.80
C SER A 77 4.12 45.13 3.07
N TYR A 78 4.54 44.54 4.20
CA TYR A 78 4.16 45.06 5.51
C TYR A 78 5.15 46.17 5.88
N ASP A 79 4.70 47.42 5.67
CA ASP A 79 5.26 48.64 6.25
C ASP A 79 5.00 48.59 7.77
N TRP A 80 6.00 48.19 8.55
CA TRP A 80 5.95 48.32 10.01
C TRP A 80 6.48 49.71 10.38
N LYS A 81 5.59 50.59 10.83
CA LYS A 81 5.96 51.84 11.49
C LYS A 81 5.67 51.80 12.99
N ASP A 82 6.73 52.19 13.71
CA ASP A 82 6.88 52.75 15.07
C ASP A 82 6.44 51.92 16.29
#